data_AF-A0A8T5YMX0-F1
#
_entry.id   AF-A0A8T5YMX0-F1
#
_cell.length_a   1.000
_cell.length_b   1.000
_cell.length_c   1.000
_cell.angle_alpha   90.00
_cell.angle_beta   90.00
_cell.angle_gamma   90.00
#
_symmetry.space_group_name_H-M   'P 1'
#
loop_
_entity.id
_entity.type
_entity.pdbx_description
1 polymer ?
#
loop_
_entity_poly.entity_id
_entity_poly.type
_entity_poly.pdbx_seq_one_letter_code
_entity_poly.pdbx_strand_id
1 'polypeptide(L)'
;EKFIVQAQAGWIDVELEDGTTQRIHRAEHFKCEDGTLKTVEEALEYGAKLPINAVRVTASHPGLSEMKAKEIWTAFEKNGAYQFNKSHSVAYSLISYQSMWLKTHYPAEFFAAALTILGEDKHQGLVKDALTYGIRVLPPDVNVSSNRIEIRTLEDGSQVLYAPFSAVKGCSENGCQAIMRAREKVGGKFESLAQFEEAVEKR
;
A
#
# COMPACT_ATOMS: atom_id res chain seq x y z
N GLU A 1 4.94 8.45 36.45
CA GLU A 1 3.73 8.75 35.66
C GLU A 1 4.05 9.80 34.61
N LYS A 2 3.53 9.59 33.39
CA LYS A 2 3.21 10.58 32.35
C LYS A 2 4.32 11.54 31.89
N PHE A 3 5.11 11.08 30.92
CA PHE A 3 5.59 11.97 29.86
C PHE A 3 4.36 12.55 29.15
N ILE A 4 4.06 13.83 29.35
CA ILE A 4 3.19 14.62 28.46
C ILE A 4 4.08 15.69 27.86
N VAL A 5 4.81 15.32 26.82
CA VAL A 5 5.34 16.30 25.87
C VAL A 5 4.35 16.32 24.72
N GLN A 6 3.33 17.17 24.83
CA GLN A 6 2.59 17.60 23.64
C GLN A 6 3.45 18.60 22.89
N ALA A 7 4.44 18.10 22.15
CA ALA A 7 5.01 18.86 21.05
C ALA A 7 3.97 18.84 19.92
N GLN A 8 3.01 19.77 19.97
CA GLN A 8 2.33 20.19 18.74
C GLN A 8 3.38 20.95 17.93
N ALA A 9 4.07 20.22 17.05
CA ALA A 9 5.18 20.72 16.27
C ALA A 9 4.85 22.11 15.66
N GLY A 10 5.61 23.13 16.08
CA GLY A 10 5.52 24.48 15.54
C GLY A 10 4.95 25.54 16.48
N TRP A 11 4.13 25.22 17.48
CA TRP A 11 3.57 26.24 18.39
C TRP A 11 4.33 26.33 19.71
N ILE A 12 4.69 27.53 20.12
CA ILE A 12 5.37 27.81 21.39
C ILE A 12 4.68 28.92 22.16
N ASP A 13 4.79 28.88 23.48
CA ASP A 13 4.37 29.98 24.35
C ASP A 13 5.56 30.93 24.56
N VAL A 14 5.35 32.22 24.37
CA VAL A 14 6.35 33.29 24.54
C VAL A 14 5.89 34.25 25.61
N GLU A 15 6.78 34.64 26.51
CA GLU A 15 6.53 35.66 27.52
C GLU A 15 7.06 37.00 27.01
N LEU A 16 6.18 37.98 26.86
CA LEU A 16 6.50 39.32 26.39
C LEU A 16 7.04 40.18 27.56
N GLU A 17 7.66 41.32 27.24
CA GLU A 17 8.24 42.21 28.25
C GLU A 17 7.21 42.77 29.26
N ASP A 18 5.93 42.82 28.87
CA ASP A 18 4.82 43.19 29.75
C ASP A 18 4.36 42.05 30.68
N GLY A 19 5.03 40.89 30.63
CA GLY A 19 4.73 39.71 31.44
C GLY A 19 3.55 38.88 30.92
N THR A 20 2.97 39.23 29.78
CA THR A 20 1.90 38.43 29.16
C THR A 20 2.47 37.23 28.42
N THR A 21 1.72 36.12 28.39
CA THR A 21 2.10 34.92 27.63
C THR A 21 1.24 34.79 26.39
N GLN A 22 1.88 34.63 25.23
CA GLN A 22 1.20 34.43 23.95
C GLN A 22 1.67 33.15 23.27
N ARG A 23 0.72 32.37 22.75
CA ARG A 23 0.99 31.17 21.95
C ARG A 23 1.12 31.54 20.48
N ILE A 24 2.28 31.30 19.89
CA ILE A 24 2.61 31.70 18.50
C ILE A 24 3.25 30.54 17.74
N HIS A 25 3.21 30.61 16.40
CA HIS A 25 3.87 29.61 15.56
C HIS A 25 5.33 30.01 15.27
N ARG A 26 6.26 29.07 15.33
CA ARG A 26 7.72 29.28 15.19
C ARG A 26 8.13 29.91 13.85
N ALA A 27 7.34 29.69 12.81
CA ALA A 27 7.55 30.26 11.46
C ALA A 27 6.81 31.59 11.21
N GLU A 28 6.11 32.12 12.22
CA GLU A 28 5.39 33.39 12.12
C GLU A 28 6.38 34.57 12.10
N HIS A 29 6.13 35.53 11.24
CA HIS A 29 7.00 36.69 11.03
C HIS A 29 6.41 37.90 11.75
N PHE A 30 7.18 38.48 12.67
CA PHE A 30 6.79 39.62 13.49
C PHE A 30 7.37 40.88 12.91
N LYS A 31 6.53 41.90 12.75
CA LYS A 31 6.97 43.23 12.31
C LYS A 31 7.56 43.97 13.51
N CYS A 32 8.87 44.18 13.46
CA CYS A 32 9.61 44.95 14.46
C CYS A 32 9.41 46.46 14.26
N GLU A 33 9.72 47.27 15.27
CA GLU A 33 9.60 48.73 15.22
C GLU A 33 10.48 49.36 14.13
N ASP A 34 11.61 48.73 13.80
CA ASP A 34 12.50 49.10 12.70
C ASP A 34 11.95 48.73 11.30
N GLY A 35 10.75 48.14 11.25
CA GLY A 35 10.08 47.72 10.02
C GLY A 35 10.54 46.37 9.47
N THR A 36 11.52 45.71 10.11
CA THR A 36 11.98 44.39 9.71
C THR A 36 10.99 43.31 10.12
N LEU A 37 10.91 42.23 9.33
CA LEU A 37 10.16 41.04 9.69
C LEU A 37 11.13 40.02 10.26
N LYS A 38 10.94 39.66 11.53
CA LYS A 38 11.76 38.66 12.21
C LYS A 38 10.95 37.45 12.63
N THR A 39 11.54 36.28 12.49
CA THR A 39 10.99 35.02 13.00
C THR A 39 11.22 34.93 14.51
N VAL A 40 10.53 33.98 15.14
CA VAL A 40 10.71 33.70 16.58
C VAL A 40 12.14 33.27 16.88
N GLU A 41 12.81 32.56 15.97
CA GLU A 41 14.20 32.14 16.13
C GLU A 41 15.17 33.33 16.20
N GLU A 42 14.98 34.31 15.30
CA GLU A 42 15.77 35.53 15.30
C GLU A 42 15.49 36.35 16.57
N ALA A 43 14.24 36.45 17.02
CA ALA A 43 13.90 37.13 18.28
C ALA A 43 14.57 36.49 19.52
N LEU A 44 14.74 35.16 19.53
CA LEU A 44 15.45 34.46 20.59
C LEU A 44 16.96 34.75 20.59
N GLU A 45 17.57 34.90 19.41
CA GLU A 45 18.99 35.31 19.30
C GLU A 45 19.22 36.72 19.84
N TYR A 46 18.23 37.61 19.74
CA TYR A 46 18.26 38.96 20.30
C TYR A 46 17.85 39.04 21.79
N GLY A 47 17.58 37.91 22.45
CA GLY A 47 17.40 37.84 23.91
C GLY A 47 15.95 37.76 24.41
N ALA A 48 14.97 37.51 23.54
CA ALA A 48 13.61 37.20 23.97
C ALA A 48 13.58 35.93 24.85
N LYS A 49 12.73 35.92 25.88
CA LYS A 49 12.64 34.80 26.84
C LYS A 49 11.45 33.91 26.51
N LEU A 50 11.66 32.59 26.48
CA LEU A 50 10.59 31.62 26.42
C LEU A 50 10.29 31.07 27.83
N PRO A 51 9.01 31.01 28.24
CA PRO A 51 8.59 30.38 29.50
C PRO A 51 8.88 28.87 29.54
N ILE A 52 9.05 28.24 28.38
CA ILE A 52 9.55 26.87 28.27
C ILE A 52 10.95 26.96 27.68
N ASN A 53 11.96 26.61 28.48
CA ASN A 53 13.36 26.54 28.05
C ASN A 53 13.46 25.96 26.63
N ALA A 54 13.94 26.78 25.69
CA ALA A 54 14.47 26.30 24.43
C ALA A 54 15.32 25.07 24.73
N VAL A 55 15.05 23.94 24.06
CA VAL A 55 15.74 22.69 24.32
C VAL A 55 17.25 22.93 24.22
N ARG A 56 17.94 22.98 25.37
CA ARG A 56 19.39 23.21 25.39
C ARG A 56 20.09 21.90 25.12
N VAL A 57 20.52 21.71 23.89
CA VAL A 57 21.30 20.55 23.48
C VAL A 57 22.72 20.69 24.05
N THR A 58 23.09 19.81 24.96
CA THR A 58 24.43 19.76 25.57
C THR A 58 25.07 18.41 25.26
N ALA A 59 26.40 18.36 25.17
CA ALA A 59 27.13 17.12 24.97
C ALA A 59 27.72 16.64 26.31
N SER A 60 27.23 15.50 26.81
CA SER A 60 27.75 14.86 28.03
C SER A 60 28.72 13.71 27.74
N HIS A 61 28.82 13.26 26.49
CA HIS A 61 29.69 12.18 26.08
C HIS A 61 31.09 12.71 25.70
N PRO A 62 32.19 12.16 26.25
CA PRO A 62 33.54 12.50 25.84
C PRO A 62 33.72 12.28 24.33
N GLY A 63 34.22 13.30 23.63
CA GLY A 63 34.42 13.27 22.17
C GLY A 63 33.26 13.79 21.32
N LEU A 64 32.12 14.15 21.91
CA LEU A 64 31.05 14.86 21.21
C LEU A 64 31.10 16.35 21.55
N SER A 65 31.32 17.22 20.56
CA SER A 65 31.24 18.67 20.78
C SER A 65 29.79 19.14 20.87
N GLU A 66 29.55 20.26 21.57
CA GLU A 66 28.22 20.86 21.66
C GLU A 66 27.66 21.23 20.27
N MET A 67 28.52 21.71 19.38
CA MET A 67 28.17 22.00 17.98
C MET A 67 27.65 20.73 17.27
N LYS A 68 28.36 19.60 17.44
CA LYS A 68 27.95 18.34 16.82
C LYS A 68 26.66 17.78 17.43
N ALA A 69 26.47 17.95 18.74
CA ALA A 69 25.24 17.56 19.40
C ALA A 69 24.03 18.36 18.86
N LYS A 70 24.19 19.68 18.67
CA LYS A 70 23.16 20.54 18.06
C LYS A 70 22.81 20.10 16.64
N GLU A 71 23.80 19.80 15.80
CA GLU A 71 23.57 19.26 14.45
C GLU A 71 22.72 17.98 14.46
N ILE A 72 23.05 17.03 15.35
CA ILE A 72 22.32 15.75 15.47
C ILE A 72 20.88 16.00 15.92
N TRP A 73 20.66 16.88 16.91
CA TRP A 73 19.32 17.21 17.37
C TRP A 73 18.47 17.86 16.28
N THR A 74 19.00 18.86 15.57
CA THR A 74 18.30 19.48 14.45
C THR A 74 17.98 18.46 13.35
N ALA A 75 18.85 17.49 13.11
CA ALA A 75 18.55 16.39 12.19
C ALA A 75 17.41 15.49 12.71
N PHE A 76 17.36 15.19 14.00
CA PHE A 76 16.23 14.44 14.58
C PHE A 76 14.91 15.21 14.49
N GLU A 77 14.90 16.50 14.81
CA GLU A 77 13.70 17.33 14.69
C GLU A 77 13.19 17.38 13.25
N LYS A 78 14.08 17.60 12.28
CA LYS A 78 13.73 17.62 10.86
C LYS A 78 13.20 16.26 10.37
N ASN A 79 13.82 15.16 10.79
CA ASN A 79 13.46 13.83 10.31
C ASN A 79 12.30 13.20 11.10
N GLY A 80 12.03 13.64 12.32
CA GLY A 80 11.03 13.02 13.21
C GLY A 80 9.62 13.01 12.62
N ALA A 81 9.28 13.98 11.77
CA ALA A 81 7.99 14.03 11.07
C ALA A 81 7.82 12.95 9.97
N TYR A 82 8.92 12.38 9.46
CA TYR A 82 8.92 11.44 8.33
C TYR A 82 9.56 10.08 8.65
N GLN A 83 10.02 9.88 9.89
CA GLN A 83 10.56 8.60 10.31
C GLN A 83 9.45 7.54 10.31
N PHE A 84 9.80 6.38 9.77
CA PHE A 84 8.87 5.27 9.64
C PHE A 84 9.32 4.09 10.49
N ASN A 85 8.36 3.31 10.98
CA ASN A 85 8.66 2.18 11.85
C ASN A 85 9.38 1.07 11.06
N LYS A 86 10.64 0.79 11.43
CA LYS A 86 11.49 -0.19 10.73
C LYS A 86 10.91 -1.62 10.75
N SER A 87 10.38 -2.09 11.88
CA SER A 87 9.86 -3.47 11.93
C SER A 87 8.63 -3.63 11.05
N HIS A 88 7.77 -2.60 10.98
CA HIS A 88 6.63 -2.58 10.06
C HIS A 88 7.09 -2.56 8.60
N SER A 89 8.05 -1.70 8.23
CA SER A 89 8.60 -1.67 6.87
C SER A 89 9.18 -3.02 6.45
N VAL A 90 9.99 -3.64 7.31
CA VAL A 90 10.63 -4.94 6.99
C VAL A 90 9.58 -6.03 6.77
N ALA A 91 8.55 -6.10 7.61
CA ALA A 91 7.51 -7.12 7.48
C ALA A 91 6.74 -6.99 6.15
N TYR A 92 6.37 -5.76 5.77
CA TYR A 92 5.67 -5.51 4.50
C TYR A 92 6.57 -5.74 3.29
N SER A 93 7.83 -5.30 3.35
CA SER A 93 8.80 -5.56 2.27
C SER A 93 8.98 -7.06 2.00
N LEU A 94 8.96 -7.90 3.04
CA LEU A 94 9.05 -9.36 2.88
C LEU A 94 7.85 -9.92 2.10
N ILE A 95 6.61 -9.50 2.44
CA ILE A 95 5.41 -9.95 1.74
C ILE A 95 5.42 -9.47 0.28
N SER A 96 5.82 -8.21 0.04
CA SER A 96 5.96 -7.67 -1.32
C SER A 96 6.99 -8.44 -2.13
N TYR A 97 8.14 -8.76 -1.52
CA TYR A 97 9.19 -9.56 -2.16
C TYR A 97 8.67 -10.96 -2.53
N GLN A 98 7.99 -11.65 -1.60
CA GLN A 98 7.41 -12.96 -1.85
C GLN A 98 6.36 -12.92 -2.98
N SER A 99 5.51 -11.90 -3.00
CA SER A 99 4.50 -11.70 -4.04
C SER A 99 5.15 -11.48 -5.42
N MET A 100 6.19 -10.66 -5.47
CA MET A 100 6.92 -10.41 -6.71
C MET A 100 7.71 -11.65 -7.17
N TRP A 101 8.27 -12.42 -6.24
CA TRP A 101 8.94 -13.68 -6.55
C TRP A 101 7.99 -14.67 -7.23
N LEU A 102 6.77 -14.82 -6.69
CA LEU A 102 5.72 -15.63 -7.33
C LEU A 102 5.34 -15.09 -8.70
N LYS A 103 5.12 -13.78 -8.83
CA LYS A 103 4.82 -13.14 -10.13
C LYS A 103 5.94 -13.35 -11.16
N THR A 104 7.20 -13.39 -10.71
CA THR A 104 8.36 -13.53 -11.59
C THR A 104 8.55 -14.97 -12.07
N HIS A 105 8.39 -15.95 -11.18
CA HIS A 105 8.70 -17.36 -11.47
C HIS A 105 7.48 -18.23 -11.81
N TYR A 106 6.29 -17.82 -11.37
CA TYR A 106 5.00 -18.51 -11.56
C TYR A 106 3.91 -17.49 -11.95
N PRO A 107 4.08 -16.77 -13.07
CA PRO A 107 3.21 -15.66 -13.42
C PRO A 107 1.76 -16.09 -13.65
N ALA A 108 1.52 -17.25 -14.28
CA ALA A 108 0.16 -17.75 -14.53
C ALA A 108 -0.58 -18.05 -13.22
N GLU A 109 0.08 -18.72 -12.28
CA GLU A 109 -0.46 -19.02 -10.95
C GLU A 109 -0.70 -17.74 -10.15
N PHE A 110 0.22 -16.77 -10.22
CA PHE A 110 0.08 -15.46 -9.59
C PHE A 110 -1.16 -14.72 -10.09
N PHE A 111 -1.33 -14.61 -11.42
CA PHE A 111 -2.48 -13.91 -11.99
C PHE A 111 -3.79 -14.67 -11.76
N ALA A 112 -3.79 -16.00 -11.82
CA ALA A 112 -4.95 -16.81 -11.47
C ALA A 112 -5.38 -16.59 -10.00
N ALA A 113 -4.43 -16.59 -9.07
CA ALA A 113 -4.71 -16.30 -7.67
C ALA A 113 -5.22 -14.87 -7.46
N ALA A 114 -4.55 -13.88 -8.07
CA ALA A 114 -4.93 -12.47 -7.97
C ALA A 114 -6.34 -12.20 -8.49
N LEU A 115 -6.69 -12.76 -9.66
CA LEU A 115 -8.04 -12.65 -10.23
C LEU A 115 -9.11 -13.39 -9.41
N THR A 116 -8.72 -14.37 -8.60
CA THR A 116 -9.63 -15.12 -7.73
C THR A 116 -9.95 -14.35 -6.44
N ILE A 117 -8.95 -13.69 -5.84
CA ILE A 117 -9.09 -13.06 -4.51
C ILE A 117 -9.41 -11.57 -4.55
N LEU A 118 -9.06 -10.88 -5.65
CA LEU A 118 -9.28 -9.44 -5.77
C LEU A 118 -10.64 -9.14 -6.41
N GLY A 119 -11.20 -8.00 -6.04
CA GLY A 119 -12.49 -7.53 -6.57
C GLY A 119 -12.46 -7.28 -8.07
N GLU A 120 -13.64 -7.34 -8.69
CA GLU A 120 -13.84 -7.12 -10.13
C GLU A 120 -13.29 -5.76 -10.61
N ASP A 121 -13.25 -4.75 -9.73
CA ASP A 121 -12.68 -3.43 -10.01
C ASP A 121 -11.17 -3.48 -10.34
N LYS A 122 -10.47 -4.55 -9.94
CA LYS A 122 -9.05 -4.78 -10.25
C LYS A 122 -8.83 -5.67 -11.46
N HIS A 123 -9.83 -6.43 -11.90
CA HIS A 123 -9.68 -7.45 -12.94
C HIS A 123 -9.16 -6.87 -14.25
N GLN A 124 -9.67 -5.71 -14.69
CA GLN A 124 -9.20 -5.10 -15.93
C GLN A 124 -7.70 -4.76 -15.90
N GLY A 125 -7.20 -4.30 -14.75
CA GLY A 125 -5.78 -4.03 -14.56
C GLY A 125 -4.95 -5.31 -14.58
N LEU A 126 -5.41 -6.35 -13.88
CA LEU A 126 -4.76 -7.65 -13.82
C LEU A 126 -4.70 -8.36 -15.18
N VAL A 127 -5.78 -8.29 -15.97
CA VAL A 127 -5.82 -8.87 -17.33
C VAL A 127 -4.81 -8.17 -18.24
N LYS A 128 -4.71 -6.83 -18.17
CA LYS A 128 -3.71 -6.06 -18.93
C LYS A 128 -2.28 -6.40 -18.49
N ASP A 129 -2.05 -6.53 -17.19
CA ASP A 129 -0.75 -6.88 -16.62
C ASP A 129 -0.35 -8.30 -17.01
N ALA A 130 -1.26 -9.29 -16.92
CA ALA A 130 -1.03 -10.67 -17.38
C ALA A 130 -0.60 -10.73 -18.85
N LEU A 131 -1.19 -9.89 -19.71
CA LEU A 131 -0.83 -9.82 -21.11
C LEU A 131 0.63 -9.37 -21.32
N THR A 132 1.17 -8.52 -20.44
CA THR A 132 2.60 -8.13 -20.51
C THR A 132 3.56 -9.28 -20.19
N TYR A 133 3.07 -10.34 -19.53
CA TYR A 133 3.78 -11.60 -19.28
C TYR A 133 3.48 -12.65 -20.38
N GLY A 134 2.79 -12.27 -21.46
CA GLY A 134 2.38 -13.20 -22.52
C GLY A 134 1.23 -14.12 -22.13
N ILE A 135 0.56 -13.86 -21.00
CA ILE A 135 -0.53 -14.69 -20.49
C ILE A 135 -1.86 -14.08 -20.89
N ARG A 136 -2.64 -14.84 -21.68
CA ARG A 136 -3.98 -14.41 -22.09
C ARG A 136 -5.02 -14.91 -21.10
N VAL A 137 -5.92 -14.02 -20.69
CA VAL A 137 -7.12 -14.38 -19.93
C VAL A 137 -8.26 -14.57 -20.92
N LEU A 138 -8.76 -15.79 -21.02
CA LEU A 138 -9.79 -16.23 -21.96
C LEU A 138 -11.15 -16.30 -21.26
N PRO A 139 -12.26 -16.12 -22.02
CA PRO A 139 -13.59 -16.34 -21.49
C PRO A 139 -13.78 -17.80 -21.05
N PRO A 140 -14.83 -18.10 -20.28
CA PRO A 140 -15.11 -19.47 -19.86
C PRO A 140 -15.37 -20.39 -21.06
N ASP A 141 -14.82 -21.59 -21.01
CA ASP A 141 -14.98 -22.64 -22.02
C ASP A 141 -15.63 -23.87 -21.36
N VAL A 142 -16.74 -24.36 -21.92
CA VAL A 142 -17.46 -25.54 -21.39
C VAL A 142 -16.58 -26.78 -21.28
N ASN A 143 -15.56 -26.91 -22.12
CA ASN A 143 -14.64 -28.04 -22.16
C ASN A 143 -13.41 -27.89 -21.25
N VAL A 144 -13.15 -26.70 -20.71
CA VAL A 144 -11.94 -26.42 -19.92
C VAL A 144 -12.25 -25.83 -18.57
N SER A 145 -13.09 -24.80 -18.50
CA SER A 145 -13.38 -24.03 -17.28
C SER A 145 -14.02 -24.87 -16.19
N SER A 146 -13.89 -24.38 -14.96
CA SER A 146 -14.49 -24.94 -13.75
C SER A 146 -15.07 -23.81 -12.89
N ASN A 147 -15.26 -24.04 -11.59
CA ASN A 147 -15.63 -23.00 -10.63
C ASN A 147 -14.46 -22.10 -10.20
N ARG A 148 -13.24 -22.39 -10.69
CA ARG A 148 -12.02 -21.60 -10.48
C ARG A 148 -11.36 -21.27 -11.81
N ILE A 149 -10.38 -20.39 -11.77
CA ILE A 149 -9.53 -20.12 -12.95
C ILE A 149 -8.70 -21.37 -13.26
N GLU A 150 -8.76 -21.80 -14.53
CA GLU A 150 -7.99 -22.95 -15.01
C GLU A 150 -6.80 -22.47 -15.84
N ILE A 151 -5.61 -22.96 -15.48
CA ILE A 151 -4.36 -22.68 -16.20
C ILE A 151 -4.14 -23.77 -17.25
N ARG A 152 -3.88 -23.36 -18.50
CA ARG A 152 -3.54 -24.28 -19.59
C ARG A 152 -2.32 -23.78 -20.34
N THR A 153 -1.53 -24.71 -20.85
CA THR A 153 -0.44 -24.44 -21.80
C THR A 153 -0.96 -24.82 -23.18
N LEU A 154 -0.90 -23.89 -24.12
CA LEU A 154 -1.29 -24.11 -25.51
C LEU A 154 -0.18 -24.84 -26.27
N GLU A 155 -0.47 -25.28 -27.50
CA GLU A 155 0.48 -25.99 -28.36
C GLU A 155 1.73 -25.16 -28.69
N ASP A 156 1.59 -23.84 -28.73
CA ASP A 156 2.69 -22.89 -28.93
C ASP A 156 3.55 -22.65 -27.66
N GLY A 157 3.24 -23.34 -26.55
CA GLY A 157 3.89 -23.19 -25.26
C GLY A 157 3.41 -22.00 -24.42
N SER A 158 2.49 -21.18 -24.93
CA SER A 158 1.96 -20.04 -24.17
C SER A 158 1.00 -20.49 -23.08
N GLN A 159 1.07 -19.84 -21.91
CA GLN A 159 0.12 -20.07 -20.82
C GLN A 159 -1.12 -19.18 -20.99
N VAL A 160 -2.30 -19.76 -20.73
CA VAL A 160 -3.58 -19.06 -20.74
C VAL A 160 -4.38 -19.36 -19.49
N LEU A 161 -5.20 -18.40 -19.08
CA LEU A 161 -6.10 -18.49 -17.93
C LEU A 161 -7.54 -18.50 -18.42
N TYR A 162 -8.27 -19.58 -18.19
CA TYR A 162 -9.69 -19.64 -18.48
C TYR A 162 -10.49 -19.12 -17.30
N ALA A 163 -11.35 -18.13 -17.54
CA ALA A 163 -12.26 -17.62 -16.52
C ALA A 163 -13.20 -18.72 -16.00
N PRO A 164 -13.59 -18.68 -14.71
CA PRO A 164 -14.52 -19.64 -14.14
C PRO A 164 -15.92 -19.42 -14.68
N PHE A 165 -16.78 -20.44 -14.60
CA PHE A 165 -18.20 -20.30 -14.96
C PHE A 165 -18.92 -19.26 -14.10
N SER A 166 -18.48 -19.08 -12.84
CA SER A 166 -19.02 -18.04 -11.94
C SER A 166 -18.82 -16.61 -12.45
N ALA A 167 -17.90 -16.39 -13.39
CA ALA A 167 -17.74 -15.09 -14.06
C ALA A 167 -18.86 -14.80 -15.09
N VAL A 168 -19.65 -15.81 -15.49
CA VAL A 168 -20.80 -15.62 -16.37
C VAL A 168 -22.00 -15.20 -15.53
N LYS A 169 -22.51 -13.98 -15.77
CA LYS A 169 -23.73 -13.51 -15.12
C LYS A 169 -24.88 -14.48 -15.33
N GLY A 170 -25.51 -14.90 -14.23
CA GLY A 170 -26.62 -15.87 -14.24
C GLY A 170 -26.18 -17.33 -14.13
N CYS A 171 -24.88 -17.62 -14.16
CA CYS A 171 -24.39 -18.97 -13.87
C CYS A 171 -24.27 -19.18 -12.36
N SER A 172 -25.21 -19.95 -11.80
CA SER A 172 -25.16 -20.35 -10.38
C SER A 172 -24.12 -21.44 -10.15
N GLU A 173 -23.64 -21.60 -8.91
CA GLU A 173 -22.74 -22.70 -8.53
C GLU A 173 -23.34 -24.07 -8.92
N ASN A 174 -24.65 -24.26 -8.69
CA ASN A 174 -25.35 -25.49 -9.10
C ASN A 174 -25.29 -25.72 -10.62
N GLY A 175 -25.40 -24.64 -11.41
CA GLY A 175 -25.26 -24.68 -12.86
C GLY A 175 -23.83 -25.06 -13.29
N CYS A 176 -22.82 -24.46 -12.65
CA CYS A 176 -21.41 -24.80 -12.87
C CYS A 176 -21.16 -26.29 -12.61
N GLN A 177 -21.64 -26.79 -11.47
CA GLN A 177 -21.51 -28.20 -11.08
C GLN A 177 -22.27 -29.15 -12.01
N ALA A 178 -23.42 -28.73 -12.55
CA ALA A 178 -24.16 -29.52 -13.54
C ALA A 178 -23.36 -29.64 -14.84
N ILE A 179 -22.78 -28.55 -15.34
CA ILE A 179 -21.91 -28.54 -16.52
C ILE A 179 -20.70 -29.46 -16.31
N MET A 180 -20.03 -29.35 -15.17
CA MET A 180 -18.85 -30.17 -14.88
C MET A 180 -19.18 -31.66 -14.78
N ARG A 181 -20.29 -32.03 -14.13
CA ARG A 181 -20.77 -33.42 -14.06
C ARG A 181 -21.17 -33.96 -15.42
N ALA A 182 -21.86 -33.16 -16.23
CA ALA A 182 -22.22 -33.54 -17.60
C ALA A 182 -20.97 -33.78 -18.46
N ARG A 183 -19.96 -32.92 -18.34
CA ARG A 183 -18.67 -33.06 -19.04
C ARG A 183 -17.99 -34.38 -18.69
N GLU A 184 -17.99 -34.75 -17.41
CA GLU A 184 -17.42 -36.02 -16.95
C GLU A 184 -18.20 -37.22 -17.48
N LYS A 185 -19.55 -37.16 -17.45
CA LYS A 185 -20.43 -38.23 -17.99
C LYS A 185 -20.17 -38.53 -19.46
N VAL A 186 -19.87 -37.52 -20.28
CA VAL A 186 -19.61 -37.68 -21.72
C VAL A 186 -18.16 -38.01 -22.08
N GLY A 187 -17.31 -38.27 -21.08
CA GLY A 187 -15.90 -38.66 -21.32
C GLY A 187 -14.91 -37.48 -21.36
N GLY A 188 -15.29 -36.31 -20.86
CA GLY A 188 -14.39 -35.19 -20.57
C GLY A 188 -14.47 -34.01 -21.52
N LYS A 189 -15.06 -34.15 -22.71
CA LYS A 189 -15.30 -33.04 -23.64
C LYS A 189 -16.64 -33.19 -24.35
N PHE A 190 -17.35 -32.09 -24.50
CA PHE A 190 -18.51 -31.98 -25.38
C PHE A 190 -18.03 -31.78 -26.82
N GLU A 191 -18.46 -32.66 -27.72
CA GLU A 191 -18.15 -32.63 -29.16
C GLU A 191 -19.12 -31.75 -29.96
N SER A 192 -20.30 -31.47 -29.40
CA SER A 192 -21.31 -30.64 -30.06
C SER A 192 -22.21 -29.94 -29.05
N LEU A 193 -22.89 -28.89 -29.51
CA LEU A 193 -23.94 -28.22 -28.74
C LEU A 193 -25.07 -29.19 -28.37
N ALA A 194 -25.44 -30.10 -29.27
CA ALA A 194 -26.48 -31.10 -29.01
C ALA A 194 -26.10 -32.02 -27.84
N GLN A 195 -24.85 -32.51 -27.82
CA GLN A 195 -24.36 -33.34 -26.71
C GLN A 195 -24.31 -32.56 -25.39
N PHE A 196 -23.94 -31.28 -25.43
CA PHE A 196 -23.98 -30.41 -24.25
C PHE A 196 -25.41 -30.25 -23.71
N GLU A 197 -26.37 -29.92 -24.58
CA GLU A 197 -27.77 -29.73 -24.18
C GLU A 197 -28.45 -31.01 -23.69
N GLU A 198 -28.06 -32.18 -24.20
CA GLU A 198 -28.57 -33.47 -23.76
C GLU A 198 -27.96 -33.90 -22.41
N ALA A 199 -26.65 -33.69 -22.23
CA ALA A 199 -25.95 -34.13 -21.04
C ALA A 199 -26.17 -33.22 -19.83
N VAL A 200 -26.33 -31.91 -20.05
CA VAL A 200 -26.60 -30.93 -18.99
C VAL A 200 -28.10 -30.93 -18.72
N GLU A 201 -28.50 -31.61 -17.64
CA GLU A 201 -29.90 -31.70 -17.20
C GLU A 201 -30.56 -30.30 -17.19
N LYS A 202 -31.50 -30.09 -18.12
CA LYS A 202 -32.40 -28.94 -18.10
C LYS A 202 -33.28 -29.12 -16.86
N ARG A 203 -33.08 -28.26 -15.87
CA ARG A 203 -33.92 -28.18 -14.66
C ARG A 203 -35.41 -28.27 -14.97
#